data_AF-A0A822CHX4-F1
#
_entry.id   AF-A0A822CHX4-F1
#
_cell.length_a   1.000
_cell.length_b   1.000
_cell.length_c   1.000
_cell.angle_alpha   90.00
_cell.angle_beta   90.00
_cell.angle_gamma   90.00
#
_symmetry.space_group_name_H-M   'P 1'
#
loop_
_entity.id
_entity.type
_entity.pdbx_description
1 polymer ?
#
loop_
_entity_poly.entity_id
_entity_poly.type
_entity_poly.pdbx_seq_one_letter_code
_entity_poly.pdbx_strand_id
1 'polypeptide(L)'
;RLVNGINQILTQLLTYNDLWKNDKQKYTSRFALKSRTYFDYDEIMKVFFKINQTFDRYLINKNIYSIELCFKQFYQALKYHCNEWINHYGQHLYNKISNKLKEIDDILNNLYQNLNHDTDTVPDLKFVLNIITQINQQQELIGHQIHDIIQSYQILNQYHFEYPYTESILIQTLFPRLIELVEQSHIVQHRLKPIRERFREIIQYDIELFQRMIDELVDKFDKYGPYTIDNDLNQMFLLIKQYEKEIDKIEQRKIELINIMKLFYIPLINYPKLIRIQKEINGLNILFNLYDEFKKNKKLWSNILWTELNINDLINNVDLFIKNFRRLSQDIKTTVVGHTVEKYLIGN
;
A
#
# COMPACT_ATOMS: atom_id res chain seq x y z
N ARG A 1 -36.61 -68.91 7.17
CA ARG A 1 -37.58 -67.82 7.46
C ARG A 1 -37.02 -66.80 8.45
N LEU A 2 -36.55 -67.23 9.64
CA LEU A 2 -35.82 -66.39 10.61
C LEU A 2 -34.61 -65.64 10.00
N VAL A 3 -33.71 -66.36 9.33
CA VAL A 3 -32.51 -65.78 8.68
C VAL A 3 -32.86 -64.72 7.64
N ASN A 4 -33.92 -64.94 6.84
CA ASN A 4 -34.35 -63.97 5.84
C ASN A 4 -34.90 -62.69 6.46
N GLY A 5 -35.63 -62.77 7.58
CA GLY A 5 -36.13 -61.60 8.31
C GLY A 5 -35.01 -60.78 8.95
N ILE A 6 -33.98 -61.45 9.48
CA ILE A 6 -32.76 -60.79 9.99
C ILE A 6 -31.99 -60.12 8.84
N ASN A 7 -31.81 -60.82 7.71
CA ASN A 7 -31.10 -60.27 6.55
C ASN A 7 -31.78 -59.04 5.97
N GLN A 8 -33.11 -58.97 5.95
CA GLN A 8 -33.84 -57.77 5.50
C GLN A 8 -33.61 -56.55 6.40
N ILE A 9 -33.47 -56.76 7.71
CA ILE A 9 -33.16 -55.66 8.64
C ILE A 9 -31.70 -55.25 8.50
N LEU A 10 -30.78 -56.20 8.35
CA LEU A 10 -29.38 -55.91 8.11
C LEU A 10 -29.17 -55.15 6.80
N THR A 11 -29.84 -55.51 5.70
CA THR A 11 -29.72 -54.75 4.44
C THR A 11 -30.21 -53.31 4.57
N GLN A 12 -31.27 -53.06 5.34
CA GLN A 12 -31.73 -51.71 5.65
C GLN A 12 -30.69 -50.94 6.47
N LEU A 13 -30.06 -51.56 7.47
CA LEU A 13 -29.03 -50.93 8.30
C LEU A 13 -27.73 -50.68 7.52
N LEU A 14 -27.40 -51.55 6.56
CA LEU A 14 -26.22 -51.41 5.70
C LEU A 14 -26.31 -50.22 4.74
N THR A 15 -27.49 -49.60 4.55
CA THR A 15 -27.62 -48.34 3.80
C THR A 15 -26.92 -47.17 4.48
N TYR A 16 -26.69 -47.25 5.80
CA TYR A 16 -25.96 -46.25 6.59
C TYR A 16 -24.45 -46.48 6.67
N ASN A 17 -23.91 -47.48 5.96
CA ASN A 17 -22.48 -47.86 5.98
C ASN A 17 -21.52 -46.68 5.84
N ASP A 18 -21.90 -45.71 5.02
CA ASP A 18 -21.09 -44.54 4.70
C ASP A 18 -20.80 -43.65 5.93
N LEU A 19 -21.61 -43.76 7.00
CA LEU A 19 -21.40 -43.03 8.25
C LEU A 19 -20.14 -43.49 9.01
N TRP A 20 -19.78 -44.77 8.94
CA TRP A 20 -18.66 -45.34 9.69
C TRP A 20 -17.51 -45.87 8.83
N LYS A 21 -17.75 -46.24 7.57
CA LYS A 21 -16.71 -46.74 6.66
C LYS A 21 -15.84 -45.65 6.07
N ASN A 22 -16.39 -44.46 5.88
CA ASN A 22 -15.69 -43.37 5.21
C ASN A 22 -14.73 -42.65 6.16
N ASP A 23 -13.55 -42.31 5.62
CA ASP A 23 -12.55 -41.53 6.35
C ASP A 23 -13.00 -40.06 6.46
N LYS A 24 -13.52 -39.70 7.64
CA LYS A 24 -14.16 -38.42 7.90
C LYS A 24 -13.23 -37.24 7.61
N GLN A 25 -11.95 -37.36 7.93
CA GLN A 25 -10.96 -36.31 7.71
C GLN A 25 -10.68 -36.07 6.22
N LYS A 26 -10.63 -37.14 5.41
CA LYS A 26 -10.40 -37.01 3.95
C LYS A 26 -11.59 -36.37 3.25
N TYR A 27 -12.82 -36.71 3.65
CA TYR A 27 -14.01 -36.13 3.04
C TYR A 27 -14.21 -34.67 3.43
N THR A 28 -14.02 -34.32 4.72
CA THR A 28 -14.10 -32.93 5.19
C THR A 28 -13.02 -32.05 4.56
N SER A 29 -11.78 -32.53 4.45
CA SER A 29 -10.70 -31.79 3.78
C SER A 29 -10.93 -31.62 2.27
N ARG A 30 -11.44 -32.65 1.56
CA ARG A 30 -11.85 -32.50 0.14
C ARG A 30 -13.01 -31.52 -0.03
N PHE A 31 -13.94 -31.52 0.93
CA PHE A 31 -15.06 -30.59 0.93
C PHE A 31 -14.60 -29.14 1.10
N ALA A 32 -13.65 -28.92 2.01
CA ALA A 32 -13.04 -27.63 2.29
C ALA A 32 -12.38 -26.95 1.08
N LEU A 33 -11.70 -27.74 0.23
CA LEU A 33 -10.96 -27.24 -0.92
C LEU A 33 -11.83 -26.52 -1.97
N LYS A 34 -13.14 -26.76 -1.98
CA LYS A 34 -14.08 -26.23 -2.99
C LYS A 34 -14.62 -24.82 -2.67
N SER A 35 -13.86 -23.98 -1.95
CA SER A 35 -14.23 -22.59 -1.61
C SER A 35 -15.68 -22.43 -1.13
N ARG A 36 -16.10 -23.30 -0.22
CA ARG A 36 -17.51 -23.44 0.24
C ARG A 36 -17.95 -22.29 1.14
N THR A 37 -19.21 -21.85 1.02
CA THR A 37 -19.83 -20.82 1.88
C THR A 37 -20.36 -21.43 3.17
N TYR A 38 -20.71 -20.60 4.17
CA TYR A 38 -21.30 -21.10 5.42
C TYR A 38 -22.59 -21.90 5.18
N PHE A 39 -23.37 -21.53 4.14
CA PHE A 39 -24.58 -22.22 3.72
C PHE A 39 -24.31 -23.68 3.30
N ASP A 40 -23.21 -23.91 2.59
CA ASP A 40 -22.83 -25.27 2.17
C ASP A 40 -22.52 -26.17 3.38
N TYR A 41 -21.92 -25.61 4.44
CA TYR A 41 -21.67 -26.35 5.68
C TYR A 41 -22.97 -26.66 6.40
N ASP A 42 -23.87 -25.68 6.49
CA ASP A 42 -25.18 -25.87 7.11
C ASP A 42 -25.97 -26.98 6.40
N GLU A 43 -26.07 -26.98 5.07
CA GLU A 43 -26.77 -28.03 4.33
C GLU A 43 -26.24 -29.44 4.61
N ILE A 44 -24.93 -29.62 4.71
CA ILE A 44 -24.35 -30.93 5.03
C ILE A 44 -24.56 -31.30 6.50
N MET A 45 -24.34 -30.36 7.42
CA MET A 45 -24.54 -30.60 8.86
C MET A 45 -26.01 -30.90 9.17
N LYS A 46 -26.96 -30.25 8.49
CA LYS A 46 -28.41 -30.58 8.54
C LYS A 46 -28.68 -32.03 8.20
N VAL A 47 -28.02 -32.60 7.19
CA VAL A 47 -28.23 -34.00 6.79
C VAL A 47 -27.85 -34.95 7.92
N PHE A 48 -26.64 -34.80 8.48
CA PHE A 48 -26.19 -35.64 9.59
C PHE A 48 -27.01 -35.41 10.87
N PHE A 49 -27.43 -34.17 11.13
CA PHE A 49 -28.27 -33.83 12.27
C PHE A 49 -29.66 -34.46 12.16
N LYS A 50 -30.29 -34.39 10.98
CA LYS A 50 -31.57 -35.07 10.71
C LYS A 50 -31.44 -36.58 10.87
N ILE A 51 -30.38 -37.19 10.33
CA ILE A 51 -30.12 -38.63 10.49
C ILE A 51 -30.00 -38.97 11.99
N ASN A 52 -29.26 -38.18 12.77
CA ASN A 52 -29.14 -38.38 14.21
C ASN A 52 -30.51 -38.40 14.91
N GLN A 53 -31.38 -37.42 14.62
CA GLN A 53 -32.74 -37.34 15.17
C GLN A 53 -33.66 -38.49 14.71
N THR A 54 -33.46 -39.03 13.50
CA THR A 54 -34.28 -40.17 13.06
C THR A 54 -34.06 -41.42 13.92
N PHE A 55 -32.85 -41.62 14.44
CA PHE A 55 -32.54 -42.75 15.32
C PHE A 55 -33.20 -42.64 16.70
N ASP A 56 -33.62 -41.45 17.14
CA ASP A 56 -34.45 -41.31 18.36
C ASP A 56 -35.85 -41.89 18.20
N ARG A 57 -36.36 -41.97 16.95
CA ARG A 57 -37.70 -42.45 16.64
C ARG A 57 -37.77 -43.95 16.38
N TYR A 58 -36.63 -44.63 16.26
CA TYR A 58 -36.59 -46.06 15.95
C TYR A 58 -36.78 -46.92 17.20
N LEU A 59 -37.48 -48.05 17.01
CA LEU A 59 -37.69 -49.04 18.06
C LEU A 59 -36.36 -49.68 18.45
N ILE A 60 -36.03 -49.60 19.74
CA ILE A 60 -34.78 -50.13 20.29
C ILE A 60 -34.75 -51.66 20.21
N ASN A 61 -35.90 -52.30 20.40
CA ASN A 61 -36.04 -53.75 20.36
C ASN A 61 -36.97 -54.15 19.23
N LYS A 62 -36.60 -55.18 18.48
CA LYS A 62 -37.44 -55.77 17.43
C LYS A 62 -37.50 -57.28 17.59
N ASN A 63 -38.71 -57.80 17.76
CA ASN A 63 -38.94 -59.23 17.88
C ASN A 63 -39.07 -59.86 16.49
N ILE A 64 -38.31 -60.92 16.25
CA ILE A 64 -38.35 -61.72 15.03
C ILE A 64 -38.59 -63.16 15.44
N TYR A 65 -39.83 -63.62 15.29
CA TYR A 65 -40.31 -64.92 15.75
C TYR A 65 -39.93 -65.17 17.22
N SER A 66 -38.93 -66.03 17.49
CA SER A 66 -38.50 -66.42 18.83
C SER A 66 -37.27 -65.65 19.34
N ILE A 67 -36.75 -64.66 18.60
CA ILE A 67 -35.52 -63.92 18.92
C ILE A 67 -35.84 -62.42 19.03
N GLU A 68 -35.37 -61.76 20.08
CA GLU A 68 -35.41 -60.31 20.25
C GLU A 68 -34.05 -59.69 19.88
N LEU A 69 -34.06 -58.76 18.93
CA LEU A 69 -32.87 -57.99 18.56
C LEU A 69 -32.88 -56.64 19.28
N CYS A 70 -31.82 -56.36 20.03
CA CYS A 70 -31.60 -55.07 20.69
C CYS A 70 -30.63 -54.21 19.86
N PHE A 71 -31.12 -53.09 19.35
CA PHE A 71 -30.37 -52.13 18.53
C PHE A 71 -29.80 -50.96 19.35
N LYS A 72 -29.97 -50.96 20.67
CA LYS A 72 -29.57 -49.84 21.55
C LYS A 72 -28.12 -49.40 21.32
N GLN A 73 -27.18 -50.33 21.42
CA GLN A 73 -25.75 -50.07 21.26
C GLN A 73 -25.41 -49.64 19.82
N PHE A 74 -26.08 -50.24 18.83
CA PHE A 74 -25.87 -49.91 17.43
C PHE A 74 -26.33 -48.49 17.09
N TYR A 75 -27.53 -48.09 17.54
CA TYR A 75 -28.01 -46.72 17.37
C TYR A 75 -27.14 -45.72 18.12
N GLN A 76 -26.69 -46.03 19.34
CA GLN A 76 -25.73 -45.17 20.05
C GLN A 76 -24.44 -44.98 19.26
N ALA A 77 -23.88 -46.03 18.67
CA ALA A 77 -22.70 -45.93 17.81
C ALA A 77 -22.98 -45.07 16.55
N LEU A 78 -24.12 -45.24 15.89
CA LEU A 78 -24.48 -44.42 14.72
C LEU A 78 -24.65 -42.94 15.08
N LYS A 79 -25.29 -42.63 16.20
CA LYS A 79 -25.41 -41.25 16.70
C LYS A 79 -24.04 -40.65 17.01
N TYR A 80 -23.14 -41.44 17.60
CA TYR A 80 -21.75 -41.03 17.80
C TYR A 80 -21.08 -40.69 16.47
N HIS A 81 -21.21 -41.54 15.44
CA HIS A 81 -20.68 -41.26 14.11
C HIS A 81 -21.29 -40.01 13.46
N CYS A 82 -22.59 -39.77 13.61
CA CYS A 82 -23.23 -38.54 13.11
C CYS A 82 -22.68 -37.28 13.81
N ASN A 83 -22.57 -37.31 15.14
CA ASN A 83 -22.00 -36.20 15.92
C ASN A 83 -20.54 -35.95 15.55
N GLU A 84 -19.78 -37.01 15.29
CA GLU A 84 -18.40 -36.87 14.81
C GLU A 84 -18.31 -36.20 13.43
N TRP A 85 -19.22 -36.53 12.51
CA TRP A 85 -19.29 -35.81 11.22
C TRP A 85 -19.59 -34.34 11.42
N ILE A 86 -20.60 -34.03 12.24
CA ILE A 86 -20.96 -32.65 12.61
C ILE A 86 -19.75 -31.94 13.23
N ASN A 87 -19.05 -32.57 14.17
CA ASN A 87 -17.87 -32.01 14.81
C ASN A 87 -16.72 -31.76 13.83
N HIS A 88 -16.45 -32.67 12.90
CA HIS A 88 -15.40 -32.46 11.90
C HIS A 88 -15.73 -31.32 10.92
N TYR A 89 -16.98 -31.23 10.45
CA TYR A 89 -17.41 -30.10 9.61
C TYR A 89 -17.42 -28.79 10.39
N GLY A 90 -17.88 -28.82 11.64
CA GLY A 90 -17.86 -27.68 12.56
C GLY A 90 -16.45 -27.18 12.85
N GLN A 91 -15.51 -28.08 13.13
CA GLN A 91 -14.11 -27.75 13.36
C GLN A 91 -13.47 -27.12 12.13
N HIS A 92 -13.79 -27.63 10.94
CA HIS A 92 -13.29 -27.04 9.70
C HIS A 92 -13.87 -25.64 9.46
N LEU A 93 -15.18 -25.46 9.65
CA LEU A 93 -15.85 -24.16 9.57
C LEU A 93 -15.24 -23.17 10.59
N TYR A 94 -15.07 -23.61 11.84
CA TYR A 94 -14.45 -22.85 12.91
C TYR A 94 -13.02 -22.40 12.56
N ASN A 95 -12.16 -23.31 12.08
CA ASN A 95 -10.80 -22.96 11.68
C ASN A 95 -10.76 -21.92 10.55
N LYS A 96 -11.72 -21.99 9.62
CA LYS A 96 -11.84 -21.03 8.52
C LYS A 96 -12.28 -19.65 8.99
N ILE A 97 -13.23 -19.58 9.92
CA ILE A 97 -13.82 -18.31 10.38
C ILE A 97 -13.02 -17.68 11.52
N SER A 98 -12.41 -18.45 12.42
CA SER A 98 -11.60 -17.91 13.53
C SER A 98 -10.43 -17.04 13.05
N ASN A 99 -9.79 -17.40 11.94
CA ASN A 99 -8.75 -16.56 11.32
C ASN A 99 -9.35 -15.25 10.78
N LYS A 100 -10.49 -15.32 10.07
CA LYS A 100 -11.19 -14.13 9.57
C LYS A 100 -11.68 -13.22 10.70
N LEU A 101 -12.13 -13.80 11.81
CA LEU A 101 -12.55 -13.07 13.01
C LEU A 101 -11.40 -12.20 13.54
N LYS A 102 -10.21 -12.78 13.68
CA LYS A 102 -9.01 -12.05 14.13
C LYS A 102 -8.60 -10.97 13.15
N GLU A 103 -8.57 -11.29 11.85
CA GLU A 103 -8.25 -10.31 10.81
C GLU A 103 -9.20 -9.10 10.84
N ILE A 104 -10.50 -9.32 10.99
CA ILE A 104 -11.49 -8.23 11.10
C ILE A 104 -11.31 -7.43 12.39
N ASP A 105 -11.06 -8.10 13.51
CA ASP A 105 -10.82 -7.42 14.79
C ASP A 105 -9.58 -6.52 14.72
N ASP A 106 -8.48 -7.02 14.14
CA ASP A 106 -7.27 -6.26 13.90
C ASP A 106 -7.50 -5.06 12.96
N ILE A 107 -8.26 -5.25 11.87
CA ILE A 107 -8.63 -4.17 10.95
C ILE A 107 -9.42 -3.08 11.69
N LEU A 108 -10.43 -3.45 12.48
CA LEU A 108 -11.25 -2.50 13.24
C LEU A 108 -10.40 -1.75 14.28
N ASN A 109 -9.52 -2.45 15.01
CA ASN A 109 -8.62 -1.83 15.99
C ASN A 109 -7.65 -0.85 15.34
N ASN A 110 -7.04 -1.24 14.22
CA ASN A 110 -6.11 -0.38 13.48
C ASN A 110 -6.81 0.86 12.93
N LEU A 111 -8.00 0.72 12.33
CA LEU A 111 -8.76 1.86 11.83
C LEU A 111 -9.18 2.80 12.96
N TYR A 112 -9.59 2.25 14.11
CA TYR A 112 -9.95 3.06 15.28
C TYR A 112 -8.76 3.84 15.85
N GLN A 113 -7.60 3.18 16.01
CA GLN A 113 -6.38 3.84 16.49
C GLN A 113 -5.92 4.94 15.54
N ASN A 114 -5.91 4.64 14.24
CA ASN A 114 -5.46 5.60 13.22
C ASN A 114 -6.41 6.81 13.08
N LEU A 115 -7.70 6.62 13.35
CA LEU A 115 -8.70 7.69 13.34
C LEU A 115 -8.55 8.65 14.52
N ASN A 116 -8.08 8.14 15.67
CA ASN A 116 -7.81 8.92 16.88
C ASN A 116 -6.40 9.54 16.91
N HIS A 117 -5.66 9.50 15.81
CA HIS A 117 -4.34 10.13 15.71
C HIS A 117 -4.47 11.66 15.80
N ASP A 118 -3.59 12.30 16.56
CA ASP A 118 -3.56 13.76 16.70
C ASP A 118 -3.31 14.44 15.34
N THR A 119 -3.93 15.60 15.11
CA THR A 119 -3.92 16.28 13.79
C THR A 119 -3.22 17.63 13.84
N ASP A 120 -2.07 17.67 14.51
CA ASP A 120 -1.31 18.91 14.73
C ASP A 120 -0.57 19.37 13.46
N THR A 121 -0.14 18.42 12.61
CA THR A 121 0.60 18.75 11.39
C THR A 121 -0.18 18.46 10.10
N VAL A 122 0.25 19.09 9.01
CA VAL A 122 -0.30 18.88 7.68
C VAL A 122 -0.22 17.40 7.22
N PRO A 123 0.91 16.70 7.40
CA PRO A 123 0.99 15.25 7.18
C PRO A 123 -0.02 14.45 7.99
N ASP A 124 -0.21 14.78 9.27
CA ASP A 124 -1.12 14.04 10.16
C ASP A 124 -2.58 14.23 9.73
N LEU A 125 -2.95 15.44 9.35
CA LEU A 125 -4.28 15.73 8.81
C LEU A 125 -4.54 14.93 7.53
N LYS A 126 -3.55 14.80 6.64
CA LYS A 126 -3.68 13.95 5.45
C LYS A 126 -3.83 12.48 5.82
N PHE A 127 -3.06 12.00 6.78
CA PHE A 127 -3.14 10.63 7.25
C PHE A 127 -4.57 10.33 7.74
N VAL A 128 -5.12 11.14 8.65
CA VAL A 128 -6.48 10.96 9.17
C VAL A 128 -7.54 11.09 8.08
N LEU A 129 -7.40 12.03 7.14
CA LEU A 129 -8.33 12.13 6.00
C LEU A 129 -8.31 10.88 5.11
N ASN A 130 -7.12 10.32 4.85
CA ASN A 130 -6.99 9.09 4.08
C ASN A 130 -7.66 7.91 4.82
N ILE A 131 -7.49 7.82 6.13
CA ILE A 131 -8.16 6.81 6.96
C ILE A 131 -9.69 6.97 6.88
N ILE A 132 -10.22 8.19 6.96
CA ILE A 132 -11.65 8.45 6.79
C ILE A 132 -12.12 8.02 5.39
N THR A 133 -11.35 8.30 4.33
CA THR A 133 -11.71 7.83 2.98
C THR A 133 -11.68 6.31 2.87
N GLN A 134 -10.70 5.67 3.50
CA GLN A 134 -10.59 4.22 3.54
C GLN A 134 -11.79 3.60 4.27
N ILE A 135 -12.19 4.14 5.42
CA ILE A 135 -13.37 3.70 6.17
C ILE A 135 -14.61 3.80 5.29
N ASN A 136 -14.84 4.95 4.65
CA ASN A 136 -16.00 5.17 3.79
C ASN A 136 -16.07 4.19 2.60
N GLN A 137 -14.92 3.78 2.05
CA GLN A 137 -14.83 2.85 0.94
C GLN A 137 -14.94 1.38 1.38
N GLN A 138 -14.42 1.03 2.56
CA GLN A 138 -14.32 -0.35 3.03
C GLN A 138 -15.45 -0.77 3.97
N GLN A 139 -16.23 0.15 4.54
CA GLN A 139 -17.28 -0.14 5.51
C GLN A 139 -18.28 -1.20 5.05
N GLU A 140 -18.71 -1.17 3.79
CA GLU A 140 -19.68 -2.14 3.24
C GLU A 140 -19.06 -3.54 3.15
N LEU A 141 -17.81 -3.62 2.67
CA LEU A 141 -17.07 -4.88 2.54
C LEU A 141 -16.80 -5.49 3.92
N ILE A 142 -16.36 -4.68 4.89
CA ILE A 142 -16.15 -5.11 6.29
C ILE A 142 -17.49 -5.56 6.89
N GLY A 143 -18.58 -4.82 6.66
CA GLY A 143 -19.93 -5.16 7.11
C GLY A 143 -20.41 -6.52 6.58
N HIS A 144 -20.19 -6.80 5.30
CA HIS A 144 -20.47 -8.11 4.71
C HIS A 144 -19.64 -9.23 5.33
N GLN A 145 -18.35 -9.00 5.57
CA GLN A 145 -17.49 -9.99 6.22
C GLN A 145 -17.91 -10.28 7.67
N ILE A 146 -18.28 -9.24 8.44
CA ILE A 146 -18.83 -9.39 9.79
C ILE A 146 -20.11 -10.21 9.75
N HIS A 147 -21.01 -9.94 8.80
CA HIS A 147 -22.24 -10.71 8.63
C HIS A 147 -21.96 -12.19 8.39
N ASP A 148 -21.07 -12.53 7.45
CA ASP A 148 -20.69 -13.91 7.16
C ASP A 148 -20.12 -14.63 8.40
N ILE A 149 -19.31 -13.93 9.21
CA ILE A 149 -18.78 -14.46 10.47
C ILE A 149 -19.92 -14.77 11.45
N ILE A 150 -20.84 -13.81 11.67
CA ILE A 150 -21.98 -13.98 12.57
C ILE A 150 -22.83 -15.18 12.13
N GLN A 151 -23.17 -15.29 10.84
CA GLN A 151 -23.95 -16.42 10.32
C GLN A 151 -23.25 -17.75 10.54
N SER A 152 -21.93 -17.79 10.37
CA SER A 152 -21.16 -19.01 10.57
C SER A 152 -21.14 -19.47 12.03
N TYR A 153 -21.00 -18.55 12.99
CA TYR A 153 -21.08 -18.89 14.41
C TYR A 153 -22.51 -19.23 14.85
N GLN A 154 -23.54 -18.66 14.23
CA GLN A 154 -24.93 -19.09 14.45
C GLN A 154 -25.14 -20.56 14.04
N ILE A 155 -24.57 -20.98 12.91
CA ILE A 155 -24.57 -22.38 12.47
C ILE A 155 -23.83 -23.27 13.46
N LEU A 156 -22.62 -22.87 13.92
CA LEU A 156 -21.88 -23.63 14.94
C LEU A 156 -22.69 -23.80 16.24
N ASN A 157 -23.36 -22.74 16.70
CA ASN A 157 -24.25 -22.79 17.86
C ASN A 157 -25.45 -23.72 17.66
N GLN A 158 -26.07 -23.69 16.48
CA GLN A 158 -27.22 -24.53 16.15
C GLN A 158 -26.89 -26.02 16.25
N TYR A 159 -25.66 -26.40 15.91
CA TYR A 159 -25.18 -27.79 15.98
C TYR A 159 -24.40 -28.10 17.26
N HIS A 160 -24.48 -27.23 18.28
CA HIS A 160 -23.83 -27.40 19.59
C HIS A 160 -22.31 -27.62 19.52
N PHE A 161 -21.64 -26.97 18.57
CA PHE A 161 -20.18 -26.98 18.51
C PHE A 161 -19.59 -26.08 19.59
N GLU A 162 -18.63 -26.60 20.36
CA GLU A 162 -17.98 -25.86 21.46
C GLU A 162 -16.84 -24.98 20.95
N TYR A 163 -16.81 -23.73 21.37
CA TYR A 163 -15.73 -22.78 21.08
C TYR A 163 -15.54 -21.80 22.26
N PRO A 164 -14.41 -21.07 22.33
CA PRO A 164 -14.10 -20.20 23.47
C PRO A 164 -15.14 -19.09 23.68
N TYR A 165 -15.53 -18.86 24.93
CA TYR A 165 -16.51 -17.81 25.29
C TYR A 165 -16.04 -16.39 24.91
N THR A 166 -14.72 -16.14 24.89
CA THR A 166 -14.13 -14.88 24.46
C THR A 166 -14.52 -14.51 23.03
N GLU A 167 -14.60 -15.49 22.13
CA GLU A 167 -15.02 -15.24 20.74
C GLU A 167 -16.50 -14.89 20.65
N SER A 168 -17.35 -15.48 21.51
CA SER A 168 -18.77 -15.16 21.59
C SER A 168 -19.01 -13.69 21.92
N ILE A 169 -18.26 -13.14 22.88
CA ILE A 169 -18.31 -11.72 23.22
C ILE A 169 -17.83 -10.87 22.04
N LEU A 170 -16.68 -11.22 21.44
CA LEU A 170 -16.13 -10.46 20.31
C LEU A 170 -17.14 -10.33 19.17
N ILE A 171 -17.79 -11.43 18.77
CA ILE A 171 -18.78 -11.46 17.68
C ILE A 171 -19.94 -10.49 17.95
N GLN A 172 -20.43 -10.43 19.20
CA GLN A 172 -21.51 -9.50 19.57
C GLN A 172 -21.08 -8.03 19.46
N THR A 173 -19.79 -7.74 19.66
CA THR A 173 -19.26 -6.38 19.63
C THR A 173 -18.82 -5.90 18.24
N LEU A 174 -18.58 -6.79 17.27
CA LEU A 174 -18.02 -6.42 15.96
C LEU A 174 -18.90 -5.41 15.19
N PHE A 175 -20.19 -5.72 15.05
CA PHE A 175 -21.10 -4.87 14.29
C PHE A 175 -21.34 -3.51 14.97
N PRO A 176 -21.59 -3.43 16.30
CA PRO A 176 -21.59 -2.17 17.04
C PRO A 176 -20.30 -1.35 16.84
N ARG A 177 -19.12 -1.99 16.95
CA ARG A 177 -17.83 -1.31 16.76
C ARG A 177 -17.66 -0.74 15.36
N LEU A 178 -18.14 -1.43 14.32
CA LEU A 178 -18.13 -0.89 12.96
C LEU A 178 -19.02 0.35 12.85
N ILE A 179 -20.23 0.32 13.42
CA ILE A 179 -21.14 1.47 13.42
C ILE A 179 -20.50 2.66 14.15
N GLU A 180 -20.00 2.43 15.36
CA GLU A 180 -19.32 3.46 16.15
C GLU A 180 -18.13 4.05 15.39
N LEU A 181 -17.33 3.22 14.73
CA LEU A 181 -16.19 3.66 13.93
C LEU A 181 -16.59 4.54 12.75
N VAL A 182 -17.67 4.19 12.05
CA VAL A 182 -18.23 5.01 10.96
C VAL A 182 -18.76 6.33 11.50
N GLU A 183 -19.50 6.33 12.60
CA GLU A 183 -19.99 7.55 13.25
C GLU A 183 -18.85 8.46 13.69
N GLN A 184 -17.83 7.91 14.35
CA GLN A 184 -16.63 8.67 14.75
C GLN A 184 -15.92 9.24 13.52
N SER A 185 -15.85 8.51 12.41
CA SER A 185 -15.23 9.01 11.18
C SER A 185 -15.95 10.25 10.63
N HIS A 186 -17.28 10.27 10.69
CA HIS A 186 -18.06 11.44 10.31
C HIS A 186 -17.84 12.61 11.27
N ILE A 187 -17.83 12.36 12.59
CA ILE A 187 -17.57 13.40 13.60
C ILE A 187 -16.19 14.03 13.38
N VAL A 188 -15.14 13.22 13.21
CA VAL A 188 -13.78 13.70 12.94
C VAL A 188 -13.73 14.45 11.62
N GLN A 189 -14.34 13.93 10.56
CA GLN A 189 -14.42 14.61 9.27
C GLN A 189 -15.05 16.01 9.38
N HIS A 190 -16.12 16.14 10.16
CA HIS A 190 -16.78 17.42 10.42
C HIS A 190 -15.88 18.37 11.22
N ARG A 191 -15.19 17.88 12.26
CA ARG A 191 -14.23 18.67 13.06
C ARG A 191 -13.06 19.17 12.23
N LEU A 192 -12.61 18.41 11.23
CA LEU A 192 -11.50 18.78 10.35
C LEU A 192 -11.86 19.83 9.30
N LYS A 193 -13.13 20.12 9.03
CA LYS A 193 -13.54 21.13 8.02
C LYS A 193 -12.92 22.51 8.24
N PRO A 194 -13.09 23.18 9.41
CA PRO A 194 -12.50 24.50 9.64
C PRO A 194 -10.97 24.47 9.63
N ILE A 195 -10.38 23.36 10.08
CA ILE A 195 -8.93 23.16 10.10
C ILE A 195 -8.39 23.10 8.66
N ARG A 196 -9.09 22.40 7.74
CA ARG A 196 -8.74 22.37 6.31
C ARG A 196 -8.80 23.73 5.64
N GLU A 197 -9.78 24.56 5.99
CA GLU A 197 -9.90 25.93 5.46
C GLU A 197 -8.72 26.79 5.92
N ARG A 198 -8.40 26.77 7.22
CA ARG A 198 -7.23 27.47 7.77
C ARG A 198 -5.92 27.00 7.13
N PHE A 199 -5.72 25.70 6.97
CA PHE A 199 -4.52 25.19 6.29
C PHE A 199 -4.44 25.62 4.83
N ARG A 200 -5.58 25.72 4.12
CA ARG A 200 -5.59 26.24 2.76
C ARG A 200 -5.11 27.69 2.70
N GLU A 201 -5.55 28.54 3.64
CA GLU A 201 -5.08 29.92 3.76
C GLU A 201 -3.58 29.98 4.07
N ILE A 202 -3.10 29.17 5.02
CA ILE A 202 -1.67 29.08 5.36
C ILE A 202 -0.84 28.63 4.16
N ILE A 203 -1.30 27.63 3.40
CA ILE A 203 -0.61 27.14 2.21
C ILE A 203 -0.61 28.19 1.11
N GLN A 204 -1.71 28.92 0.92
CA GLN A 204 -1.76 30.01 -0.04
C GLN A 204 -0.75 31.11 0.30
N TYR A 205 -0.64 31.46 1.58
CA TYR A 205 0.39 32.39 2.06
C TYR A 205 1.81 31.84 1.85
N ASP A 206 2.06 30.55 2.11
CA ASP A 206 3.37 29.91 1.88
C ASP A 206 3.73 29.86 0.38
N ILE A 207 2.74 29.67 -0.50
CA ILE A 207 2.93 29.78 -1.95
C ILE A 207 3.35 31.20 -2.34
N GLU A 208 2.70 32.23 -1.80
CA GLU A 208 3.08 33.63 -2.07
C GLU A 208 4.48 33.95 -1.57
N LEU A 209 4.83 33.48 -0.36
CA LEU A 209 6.18 33.62 0.17
C LEU A 209 7.21 32.91 -0.70
N PHE A 210 6.92 31.69 -1.15
CA PHE A 210 7.80 30.94 -2.02
C PHE A 210 8.00 31.61 -3.38
N GLN A 211 6.96 32.22 -3.95
CA GLN A 211 7.07 33.04 -5.16
C GLN A 211 7.98 34.25 -4.94
N ARG A 212 7.84 34.95 -3.81
CA ARG A 212 8.73 36.07 -3.46
C ARG A 212 10.18 35.61 -3.28
N MET A 213 10.42 34.46 -2.64
CA MET A 213 11.76 33.90 -2.52
C MET A 213 12.39 33.58 -3.88
N ILE A 214 11.61 33.07 -4.84
CA ILE A 214 12.09 32.87 -6.22
C ILE A 214 12.41 34.22 -6.85
N ASP A 215 11.54 35.22 -6.71
CA ASP A 215 11.76 36.55 -7.27
C ASP A 215 13.01 37.23 -6.69
N GLU A 216 13.23 37.12 -5.39
CA GLU A 216 14.45 37.61 -4.73
C GLU A 216 15.72 36.89 -5.22
N LEU A 217 15.66 35.56 -5.40
CA LEU A 217 16.79 34.82 -5.97
C LEU A 217 17.06 35.25 -7.41
N VAL A 218 16.01 35.48 -8.21
CA VAL A 218 16.12 35.94 -9.59
C VAL A 218 16.74 37.33 -9.65
N ASP A 219 16.23 38.26 -8.84
CA ASP A 219 16.77 39.62 -8.77
C ASP A 219 18.23 39.63 -8.29
N LYS A 220 18.57 38.78 -7.33
CA LYS A 220 19.95 38.63 -6.84
C LYS A 220 20.86 38.06 -7.93
N PHE A 221 20.40 37.06 -8.67
CA PHE A 221 21.15 36.47 -9.79
C PHE A 221 21.33 37.46 -10.95
N ASP A 222 20.30 38.24 -11.28
CA ASP A 222 20.38 39.23 -12.37
C ASP A 222 21.30 40.41 -12.00
N LYS A 223 21.36 40.80 -10.70
CA LYS A 223 22.18 41.93 -10.22
C LYS A 223 23.61 41.56 -9.81
N TYR A 224 23.82 40.37 -9.26
CA TYR A 224 25.10 39.92 -8.66
C TYR A 224 25.52 38.55 -9.20
N GLY A 225 24.99 38.17 -10.35
CA GLY A 225 25.31 36.91 -10.99
C GLY A 225 26.74 36.88 -11.57
N PRO A 226 27.15 35.74 -12.11
CA PRO A 226 28.48 35.56 -12.70
C PRO A 226 28.76 36.51 -13.88
N TYR A 227 27.73 37.16 -14.44
CA TYR A 227 27.85 38.14 -15.51
C TYR A 227 28.44 39.48 -15.07
N THR A 228 28.43 39.81 -13.77
CA THR A 228 28.92 41.10 -13.26
C THR A 228 30.38 41.10 -12.82
N ILE A 229 31.03 39.93 -12.83
CA ILE A 229 32.47 39.83 -12.55
C ILE A 229 33.23 40.09 -13.85
N ASP A 230 34.22 40.97 -13.81
CA ASP A 230 35.13 41.18 -14.94
C ASP A 230 36.37 40.27 -14.81
N ASN A 231 36.64 39.48 -15.85
CA ASN A 231 37.89 38.75 -16.11
C ASN A 231 38.41 37.76 -15.05
N ASP A 232 37.73 37.51 -13.93
CA ASP A 232 38.09 36.46 -12.95
C ASP A 232 37.19 35.22 -13.04
N LEU A 233 37.61 34.28 -13.90
CA LEU A 233 36.90 33.02 -14.15
C LEU A 233 36.83 32.11 -12.91
N ASN A 234 37.81 32.17 -11.99
CA ASN A 234 37.77 31.33 -10.80
C ASN A 234 36.70 31.85 -9.81
N GLN A 235 36.58 33.17 -9.66
CA GLN A 235 35.51 33.77 -8.84
C GLN A 235 34.12 33.53 -9.43
N MET A 236 33.96 33.65 -10.76
CA MET A 236 32.71 33.32 -11.45
C MET A 236 32.28 31.87 -11.19
N PHE A 237 33.21 30.91 -11.26
CA PHE A 237 32.94 29.50 -10.99
C PHE A 237 32.49 29.26 -9.55
N LEU A 238 33.13 29.93 -8.57
CA LEU A 238 32.72 29.84 -7.17
C LEU A 238 31.30 30.38 -6.97
N LEU A 239 30.94 31.50 -7.61
CA LEU A 239 29.58 32.05 -7.56
C LEU A 239 28.56 31.09 -8.17
N ILE A 240 28.86 30.49 -9.32
CA ILE A 240 27.95 29.50 -9.94
C ILE A 240 27.67 28.35 -8.99
N LYS A 241 28.70 27.80 -8.35
CA LYS A 241 28.53 26.74 -7.35
C LYS A 241 27.75 27.17 -6.11
N GLN A 242 27.81 28.45 -5.73
CA GLN A 242 26.98 28.97 -4.65
C GLN A 242 25.51 29.03 -5.06
N TYR A 243 25.21 29.55 -6.25
CA TYR A 243 23.85 29.61 -6.78
C TYR A 243 23.26 28.22 -7.06
N GLU A 244 24.06 27.23 -7.50
CA GLU A 244 23.61 25.83 -7.59
C GLU A 244 23.06 25.32 -6.25
N LYS A 245 23.84 25.52 -5.17
CA LYS A 245 23.41 25.11 -3.82
C LYS A 245 22.17 25.86 -3.34
N GLU A 246 22.02 27.14 -3.70
CA GLU A 246 20.82 27.91 -3.38
C GLU A 246 19.61 27.40 -4.17
N ILE A 247 19.77 27.07 -5.46
CA ILE A 247 18.71 26.49 -6.29
C ILE A 247 18.30 25.11 -5.79
N ASP A 248 19.25 24.24 -5.43
CA ASP A 248 18.94 22.91 -4.90
C ASP A 248 18.05 22.99 -3.65
N LYS A 249 18.30 23.97 -2.77
CA LYS A 249 17.45 24.23 -1.59
C LYS A 249 16.04 24.69 -2.00
N ILE A 250 15.94 25.58 -2.98
CA ILE A 250 14.64 26.02 -3.51
C ILE A 250 13.91 24.87 -4.19
N GLU A 251 14.62 23.96 -4.86
CA GLU A 251 14.03 22.77 -5.48
C GLU A 251 13.47 21.78 -4.46
N GLN A 252 14.20 21.53 -3.37
CA GLN A 252 13.71 20.71 -2.27
C GLN A 252 12.43 21.31 -1.67
N ARG A 253 12.46 22.62 -1.39
CA ARG A 253 11.29 23.38 -0.92
C ARG A 253 10.11 23.31 -1.92
N LYS A 254 10.38 23.41 -3.22
CA LYS A 254 9.37 23.27 -4.29
C LYS A 254 8.69 21.91 -4.25
N ILE A 255 9.46 20.83 -4.09
CA ILE A 255 8.93 19.46 -4.04
C ILE A 255 8.04 19.28 -2.81
N GLU A 256 8.48 19.76 -1.64
CA GLU A 256 7.68 19.76 -0.42
C GLU A 256 6.36 20.51 -0.61
N LEU A 257 6.40 21.73 -1.16
CA LEU A 257 5.22 22.55 -1.40
C LEU A 257 4.27 21.89 -2.40
N ILE A 258 4.77 21.31 -3.50
CA ILE A 258 3.96 20.56 -4.47
C ILE A 258 3.27 19.36 -3.81
N ASN A 259 3.99 18.63 -2.96
CA ASN A 259 3.43 17.50 -2.24
C ASN A 259 2.26 17.96 -1.37
N ILE A 260 2.44 19.05 -0.61
CA ILE A 260 1.39 19.68 0.21
C ILE A 260 0.21 20.13 -0.66
N MET A 261 0.44 20.83 -1.77
CA MET A 261 -0.62 21.30 -2.66
C MET A 261 -1.49 20.15 -3.19
N LYS A 262 -0.86 19.01 -3.54
CA LYS A 262 -1.59 17.80 -3.94
C LYS A 262 -2.48 17.26 -2.81
N LEU A 263 -2.08 17.39 -1.55
CA LEU A 263 -2.88 16.92 -0.39
C LEU A 263 -4.18 17.70 -0.25
N PHE A 264 -4.15 19.01 -0.51
CA PHE A 264 -5.30 19.89 -0.32
C PHE A 264 -6.10 20.16 -1.60
N TYR A 265 -5.78 19.42 -2.67
CA TYR A 265 -6.38 19.60 -4.00
C TYR A 265 -6.25 21.05 -4.49
N ILE A 266 -5.10 21.68 -4.21
CA ILE A 266 -4.79 23.03 -4.68
C ILE A 266 -4.17 22.90 -6.09
N PRO A 267 -4.60 23.71 -7.07
CA PRO A 267 -4.06 23.69 -8.42
C PRO A 267 -2.54 23.90 -8.42
N LEU A 268 -1.80 23.07 -9.16
CA LEU A 268 -0.35 23.20 -9.28
C LEU A 268 0.02 24.50 -10.00
N ILE A 269 1.05 25.16 -9.50
CA ILE A 269 1.57 26.41 -10.04
C ILE A 269 2.90 26.13 -10.73
N ASN A 270 3.06 26.68 -11.92
CA ASN A 270 4.31 26.63 -12.66
C ASN A 270 5.21 27.80 -12.27
N TYR A 271 6.51 27.54 -12.11
CA TYR A 271 7.50 28.55 -11.71
C TYR A 271 8.47 28.84 -12.88
N PRO A 272 8.06 29.62 -13.89
CA PRO A 272 8.87 29.84 -15.10
C PRO A 272 10.19 30.55 -14.83
N LYS A 273 10.22 31.47 -13.84
CA LYS A 273 11.44 32.19 -13.43
C LYS A 273 12.52 31.26 -12.88
N LEU A 274 12.13 30.27 -12.06
CA LEU A 274 13.05 29.25 -11.56
C LEU A 274 13.62 28.38 -12.70
N ILE A 275 12.75 27.97 -13.64
CA ILE A 275 13.16 27.19 -14.82
C ILE A 275 14.15 27.98 -15.68
N ARG A 276 13.95 29.30 -15.81
CA ARG A 276 14.88 30.19 -16.53
C ARG A 276 16.28 30.12 -15.95
N ILE A 277 16.42 30.36 -14.64
CA ILE A 277 17.74 30.39 -13.97
C ILE A 277 18.40 29.02 -14.00
N GLN A 278 17.65 27.94 -13.82
CA GLN A 278 18.20 26.58 -13.94
C GLN A 278 18.82 26.33 -15.32
N LYS A 279 18.17 26.79 -16.39
CA LYS A 279 18.72 26.68 -17.74
C LYS A 279 19.99 27.52 -17.91
N GLU A 280 20.00 28.74 -17.39
CA GLU A 280 21.17 29.63 -17.45
C GLU A 280 22.36 29.04 -16.68
N ILE A 281 22.18 28.57 -15.46
CA ILE A 281 23.24 27.94 -14.65
C ILE A 281 23.75 26.65 -15.30
N ASN A 282 22.85 25.78 -15.79
CA ASN A 282 23.26 24.58 -16.51
C ASN A 282 24.07 24.92 -17.76
N GLY A 283 23.68 25.97 -18.48
CA GLY A 283 24.42 26.49 -19.62
C GLY A 283 25.82 26.96 -19.25
N LEU A 284 25.94 27.73 -18.17
CA LEU A 284 27.21 28.20 -17.64
C LEU A 284 28.09 27.04 -17.17
N ASN A 285 27.54 26.02 -16.52
CA ASN A 285 28.30 24.83 -16.11
C ASN A 285 28.91 24.07 -17.28
N ILE A 286 28.15 23.88 -18.37
CA ILE A 286 28.67 23.24 -19.58
C ILE A 286 29.85 24.04 -20.13
N LEU A 287 29.72 25.37 -20.14
CA LEU A 287 30.78 26.27 -20.60
C LEU A 287 32.02 26.24 -19.69
N PHE A 288 31.85 26.25 -18.38
CA PHE A 288 32.96 26.17 -17.42
C PHE A 288 33.65 24.80 -17.45
N ASN A 289 32.90 23.71 -17.60
CA ASN A 289 33.49 22.37 -17.75
C ASN A 289 34.38 22.31 -18.99
N LEU A 290 33.93 22.86 -20.12
CA LEU A 290 34.73 22.97 -21.34
C LEU A 290 36.01 23.78 -21.10
N TYR A 291 35.91 24.92 -20.39
CA TYR A 291 37.07 25.74 -20.04
C TYR A 291 38.05 25.01 -19.12
N ASP A 292 37.57 24.32 -18.09
CA ASP A 292 38.41 23.58 -17.14
C ASP A 292 39.13 22.41 -17.80
N GLU A 293 38.46 21.69 -18.70
CA GLU A 293 39.08 20.64 -19.53
C GLU A 293 40.17 21.23 -20.42
N PHE A 294 39.89 22.34 -21.11
CA PHE A 294 40.88 23.03 -21.92
C PHE A 294 42.09 23.50 -21.08
N LYS A 295 41.86 24.06 -19.91
CA LYS A 295 42.91 24.51 -18.98
C LYS A 295 43.78 23.36 -18.48
N LYS A 296 43.17 22.21 -18.16
CA LYS A 296 43.92 20.99 -17.78
C LYS A 296 44.76 20.48 -18.95
N ASN A 297 44.19 20.40 -20.15
CA ASN A 297 44.90 19.96 -21.34
C ASN A 297 46.04 20.92 -21.72
N LYS A 298 45.83 22.24 -21.62
CA LYS A 298 46.88 23.23 -21.82
C LYS A 298 48.05 23.05 -20.86
N LYS A 299 47.79 22.75 -19.58
CA LYS A 299 48.83 22.43 -18.59
C LYS A 299 49.57 21.13 -18.89
N LEU A 300 48.85 20.12 -19.39
CA LEU A 300 49.47 18.86 -19.82
C LEU A 300 50.38 19.13 -21.03
N TRP A 301 49.88 19.83 -22.04
CA TRP A 301 50.66 20.19 -23.23
C TRP A 301 51.89 21.04 -22.91
N SER A 302 51.80 21.97 -21.96
CA SER A 302 52.98 22.76 -21.53
C SER A 302 54.07 21.92 -20.85
N ASN A 303 53.74 20.73 -20.37
CA ASN A 303 54.68 19.83 -19.68
C ASN A 303 55.23 18.73 -20.60
N ILE A 304 54.79 18.64 -21.86
CA ILE A 304 55.29 17.67 -22.84
C ILE A 304 56.64 18.16 -23.38
N LEU A 305 57.64 17.27 -23.44
CA LEU A 305 58.95 17.56 -24.01
C LEU A 305 58.85 17.80 -25.53
N TRP A 306 59.63 18.73 -26.08
CA TRP A 306 59.62 19.06 -27.51
C TRP A 306 59.86 17.85 -28.44
N THR A 307 60.62 16.86 -27.97
CA THR A 307 60.90 15.61 -28.69
C THR A 307 59.69 14.68 -28.80
N GLU A 308 58.71 14.83 -27.91
CA GLU A 308 57.50 14.00 -27.80
C GLU A 308 56.24 14.75 -28.24
N LEU A 309 56.37 16.03 -28.60
CA LEU A 309 55.24 16.90 -28.95
C LEU A 309 54.82 16.67 -30.40
N ASN A 310 53.64 16.08 -30.58
CA ASN A 310 52.99 16.01 -31.89
C ASN A 310 52.15 17.27 -32.14
N ILE A 311 52.66 18.15 -33.02
CA ILE A 311 52.02 19.44 -33.34
C ILE A 311 50.65 19.23 -34.00
N ASN A 312 50.49 18.21 -34.84
CA ASN A 312 49.23 17.95 -35.54
C ASN A 312 48.13 17.52 -34.56
N ASP A 313 48.49 16.70 -33.56
CA ASP A 313 47.54 16.27 -32.53
C ASP A 313 47.12 17.43 -31.62
N LEU A 314 48.05 18.36 -31.32
CA LEU A 314 47.75 19.55 -30.54
C LEU A 314 46.75 20.46 -31.28
N ILE A 315 46.98 20.73 -32.57
CA ILE A 315 46.07 21.51 -33.42
C ILE A 315 44.70 20.84 -33.49
N ASN A 316 44.65 19.54 -33.75
CA ASN A 316 43.40 18.78 -33.83
C ASN A 316 42.62 18.85 -32.50
N ASN A 317 43.29 18.74 -31.36
CA ASN A 317 42.64 18.83 -30.05
C ASN A 317 42.12 20.23 -29.75
N VAL A 318 42.87 21.29 -30.07
CA VAL A 318 42.41 22.68 -29.92
C VAL A 318 41.20 22.95 -30.83
N ASP A 319 41.23 22.47 -32.08
CA ASP A 319 40.12 22.58 -33.01
C ASP A 319 38.86 21.85 -32.52
N LEU A 320 39.01 20.73 -31.82
CA LEU A 320 37.88 20.03 -31.18
C LEU A 320 37.25 20.88 -30.06
N PHE A 321 38.05 21.54 -29.22
CA PHE A 321 37.52 22.46 -28.19
C PHE A 321 36.79 23.66 -28.81
N ILE A 322 37.33 24.24 -29.89
CA ILE A 322 36.68 25.35 -30.61
C ILE A 322 35.37 24.88 -31.26
N LYS A 323 35.35 23.69 -31.87
CA LYS A 323 34.12 23.10 -32.43
C LYS A 323 33.07 22.86 -31.34
N ASN A 324 33.48 22.33 -30.19
CA ASN A 324 32.59 22.09 -29.05
C ASN A 324 32.02 23.41 -28.48
N PHE A 325 32.86 24.45 -28.36
CA PHE A 325 32.40 25.77 -27.95
C PHE A 325 31.39 26.35 -28.95
N ARG A 326 31.64 26.25 -30.26
CA ARG A 326 30.71 26.74 -31.30
C ARG A 326 29.36 26.03 -31.29
N ARG A 327 29.31 24.75 -30.87
CA ARG A 327 28.09 23.95 -30.72
C ARG A 327 27.24 24.35 -29.52
N LEU A 328 27.77 25.13 -28.56
CA LEU A 328 26.99 25.65 -27.44
C LEU A 328 25.89 26.61 -27.95
N SER A 329 24.81 26.71 -27.16
CA SER A 329 23.68 27.59 -27.50
C SER A 329 24.12 29.05 -27.63
N GLN A 330 23.46 29.79 -28.52
CA GLN A 330 23.81 31.19 -28.77
C GLN A 330 23.69 32.05 -27.52
N ASP A 331 22.66 31.79 -26.71
CA ASP A 331 22.34 32.51 -25.48
C ASP A 331 23.46 32.45 -24.44
N ILE A 332 24.24 31.35 -24.41
CA ILE A 332 25.37 31.18 -23.49
C ILE A 332 26.64 31.83 -24.07
N LYS A 333 26.85 31.74 -25.39
CA LYS A 333 28.05 32.28 -26.06
C LYS A 333 28.10 33.81 -26.05
N THR A 334 26.95 34.47 -26.12
CA THR A 334 26.85 35.94 -26.10
C THR A 334 26.96 36.54 -24.70
N THR A 335 27.07 35.71 -23.66
CA THR A 335 27.27 36.20 -22.29
C THR A 335 28.70 36.71 -22.09
N VAL A 336 28.89 37.56 -21.08
CA VAL A 336 30.23 38.03 -20.66
C VAL A 336 31.18 36.86 -20.37
N VAL A 337 30.66 35.81 -19.74
CA VAL A 337 31.41 34.57 -19.47
C VAL A 337 31.74 33.83 -20.78
N GLY A 338 30.80 33.78 -21.73
CA GLY A 338 31.02 33.21 -23.06
C GLY A 338 32.15 33.89 -23.83
N HIS A 339 32.13 35.22 -23.88
CA HIS A 339 33.16 36.01 -24.53
C HIS A 339 34.53 35.93 -23.84
N THR A 340 34.57 35.86 -22.51
CA THR A 340 35.85 35.68 -21.80
C THR A 340 36.45 34.31 -22.10
N VAL A 341 35.66 33.23 -22.05
CA VAL A 341 36.14 31.88 -22.41
C VAL A 341 36.55 31.79 -23.89
N GLU A 342 35.82 32.44 -24.79
CA GLU A 342 36.19 32.54 -26.21
C GLU A 342 37.56 33.20 -26.40
N LYS A 343 37.83 34.32 -25.70
CA LYS A 343 39.16 34.98 -25.72
C LYS A 343 40.26 34.03 -25.22
N TYR A 344 40.01 33.30 -24.14
CA TYR A 344 40.98 32.32 -23.61
C TYR A 344 41.23 31.12 -24.55
N LEU A 345 40.24 30.71 -25.33
CA LEU A 345 40.36 29.62 -26.30
C LEU A 345 41.06 30.05 -27.59
N ILE A 346 40.76 31.26 -28.09
CA ILE A 346 41.26 31.77 -29.37
C ILE A 346 42.61 32.50 -29.22
N GLY A 347 42.98 32.93 -28.01
CA GLY A 347 44.29 33.50 -27.71
C GLY A 347 44.47 34.95 -28.17
N ASN A 348 43.42 35.78 -28.06
CA ASN A 348 43.49 37.24 -28.28
C ASN A 348 43.43 38.01 -26.96
#